data_AF-A0A1M5XEE2-F1
#
_entry.id   AF-A0A1M5XEE2-F1
#
_cell.length_a   1.000
_cell.length_b   1.000
_cell.length_c   1.000
_cell.angle_alpha   90.00
_cell.angle_beta   90.00
_cell.angle_gamma   90.00
#
_symmetry.space_group_name_H-M   'P 1'
#
loop_
_entity.id
_entity.type
_entity.pdbx_description
1 polymer ?
#
loop_
_entity_poly.entity_id
_entity_poly.type
_entity_poly.pdbx_seq_one_letter_code
_entity_poly.pdbx_strand_id
1 'polypeptide(L)'
;MENELFKQWDEQLKTLSAPWMAYNQTLVASMEKWTEIQLEAANYYGGLAIEQMHNAGQQPDLPSLVQQQTELLQAVGARWQSDMQQFSGLAQDTQQALQALVFEHSPLKR
;
A
#
# COMPACT_ATOMS: atom_id res chain seq x y z
N MET A 1 21.38 -15.73 41.25
CA MET A 1 20.17 -15.07 41.79
C MET A 1 19.99 -13.64 41.25
N GLU A 2 20.78 -12.63 41.64
CA GLU A 2 20.59 -11.25 41.08
C GLU A 2 20.73 -11.18 39.55
N ASN A 3 21.73 -11.89 38.99
CA ASN A 3 21.99 -11.89 37.55
C ASN A 3 20.94 -12.68 36.73
N GLU A 4 20.21 -13.60 37.37
CA GLU A 4 19.09 -14.33 36.74
C GLU A 4 17.79 -13.54 36.82
N LEU A 5 17.53 -12.85 37.94
CA LEU A 5 16.41 -11.92 38.07
C LEU A 5 16.52 -10.76 37.07
N PHE A 6 17.72 -10.21 36.88
CA PHE A 6 17.95 -9.18 35.86
C PHE A 6 17.70 -9.69 34.43
N LYS A 7 18.14 -10.91 34.12
CA LYS A 7 17.89 -11.53 32.80
C LYS A 7 16.41 -11.81 32.57
N GLN A 8 15.71 -12.37 33.55
CA GLN A 8 14.27 -12.63 33.44
C GLN A 8 13.47 -11.33 33.31
N TRP A 9 13.90 -10.25 33.98
CA TRP A 9 13.28 -8.94 33.85
C TRP A 9 13.52 -8.31 32.48
N ASP A 10 14.74 -8.39 31.95
CA ASP A 10 15.07 -7.94 30.59
C ASP A 10 14.28 -8.73 29.52
N GLU A 11 14.15 -10.06 29.69
CA GLU A 11 13.34 -10.91 28.81
C GLU A 11 11.84 -10.57 28.90
N GLN A 12 11.32 -10.29 30.10
CA GLN A 12 9.93 -9.82 30.26
C GLN A 12 9.70 -8.46 29.63
N LEU A 13 10.62 -7.51 29.79
CA LEU A 13 10.52 -6.18 29.16
C LEU A 13 10.51 -6.28 27.64
N LYS A 14 11.41 -7.10 27.07
CA LYS A 14 11.43 -7.39 25.62
C LYS A 14 10.13 -8.01 25.13
N THR A 15 9.56 -8.94 25.89
CA THR A 15 8.29 -9.60 25.56
C THR A 15 7.11 -8.61 25.59
N LEU A 16 7.13 -7.64 26.52
CA LEU A 16 6.11 -6.60 26.63
C LEU A 16 6.22 -5.52 25.54
N SER A 17 7.44 -5.18 25.10
CA SER A 17 7.66 -4.16 24.06
C SER A 17 7.58 -4.70 22.63
N ALA A 18 7.86 -6.00 22.42
CA ALA A 18 7.80 -6.66 21.12
C ALA A 18 6.50 -6.43 20.32
N PRO A 19 5.28 -6.57 20.90
CA PRO A 19 4.04 -6.34 20.15
C PRO A 19 3.89 -4.89 19.67
N TRP A 20 4.34 -3.92 20.47
CA TRP A 20 4.29 -2.49 20.09
C TRP A 20 5.26 -2.17 18.96
N MET A 21 6.46 -2.76 18.98
CA MET A 21 7.42 -2.63 17.89
C MET A 21 6.90 -3.25 16.60
N ALA A 22 6.33 -4.46 16.68
CA ALA A 22 5.79 -5.16 15.52
C ALA A 22 4.55 -4.46 14.94
N TYR A 23 3.71 -3.86 15.79
CA TYR A 23 2.60 -3.00 15.37
C TYR A 23 3.09 -1.77 14.59
N ASN A 24 4.06 -1.04 15.14
CA ASN A 24 4.62 0.14 14.47
C ASN A 24 5.26 -0.22 13.13
N GLN A 25 6.02 -1.33 13.07
CA GLN A 25 6.59 -1.82 11.82
C GLN A 25 5.53 -2.17 10.79
N THR A 26 4.45 -2.85 11.20
CA THR A 26 3.32 -3.18 10.31
C THR A 26 2.69 -1.92 9.73
N LEU A 27 2.42 -0.90 10.57
CA LEU A 27 1.84 0.36 10.10
C LEU A 27 2.77 1.10 9.14
N VAL A 28 4.05 1.21 9.48
CA VAL A 28 5.04 1.89 8.62
C VAL A 28 5.14 1.20 7.26
N ALA A 29 5.26 -0.13 7.24
CA ALA A 29 5.31 -0.90 5.99
C ALA A 29 4.03 -0.74 5.16
N SER A 30 2.86 -0.70 5.80
CA SER A 30 1.60 -0.43 5.10
C SER A 30 1.55 0.99 4.53
N MET A 31 2.04 1.99 5.27
CA MET A 31 2.13 3.38 4.80
C MET A 31 3.10 3.55 3.63
N GLU A 32 4.23 2.86 3.65
CA GLU A 32 5.20 2.82 2.54
C GLU A 32 4.52 2.30 1.27
N LYS A 33 3.91 1.11 1.33
CA LYS A 33 3.19 0.52 0.19
C LYS A 33 2.05 1.39 -0.32
N TRP A 34 1.30 2.02 0.60
CA TRP A 34 0.24 2.95 0.23
C TRP A 34 0.78 4.16 -0.54
N THR A 35 1.92 4.69 -0.10
CA THR A 35 2.58 5.83 -0.74
C THR A 35 3.13 5.44 -2.11
N GLU A 36 3.68 4.24 -2.25
CA GLU A 36 4.13 3.70 -3.54
C GLU A 36 2.97 3.61 -4.54
N ILE A 37 1.83 3.04 -4.13
CA ILE A 37 0.63 2.97 -4.98
C ILE A 37 0.17 4.37 -5.42
N GLN A 38 0.14 5.34 -4.51
CA GLN A 38 -0.22 6.73 -4.83
C GLN A 38 0.76 7.38 -5.79
N LEU A 39 2.06 7.16 -5.60
CA LEU A 39 3.11 7.69 -6.47
C LEU A 39 3.02 7.09 -7.88
N GLU A 40 2.80 5.78 -7.98
CA GLU A 40 2.62 5.11 -9.27
C GLU A 40 1.36 5.60 -10.00
N ALA A 41 0.25 5.76 -9.28
CA ALA A 41 -0.98 6.32 -9.84
C ALA A 41 -0.75 7.74 -10.36
N ALA A 42 -0.11 8.61 -9.57
CA ALA A 42 0.21 9.97 -9.97
C ALA A 42 1.09 10.04 -11.22
N ASN A 43 2.14 9.21 -11.29
CA ASN A 43 3.01 9.11 -12.46
C ASN A 43 2.25 8.64 -13.69
N TYR A 44 1.38 7.65 -13.54
CA TYR A 44 0.63 7.09 -14.66
C TYR A 44 -0.40 8.07 -15.22
N TYR A 45 -1.28 8.64 -14.38
CA TYR A 45 -2.28 9.60 -14.83
C TYR A 45 -1.64 10.90 -15.32
N GLY A 46 -0.55 11.34 -14.67
CA GLY A 46 0.25 12.48 -15.15
C GLY A 46 0.85 12.22 -16.53
N GLY A 47 1.39 11.01 -16.76
CA GLY A 47 1.90 10.57 -18.06
C GLY A 47 0.82 10.58 -19.14
N LEU A 48 -0.36 10.01 -18.87
CA LEU A 48 -1.49 10.02 -19.80
C LEU A 48 -1.95 11.45 -20.15
N ALA A 49 -1.98 12.35 -19.16
CA ALA A 49 -2.35 13.75 -19.39
C ALA A 49 -1.34 14.47 -20.28
N ILE A 50 -0.04 14.26 -20.06
CA ILE A 50 1.03 14.83 -20.89
C ILE A 50 0.96 14.28 -22.32
N GLU A 51 0.76 12.98 -22.47
CA GLU A 51 0.60 12.33 -23.76
C GLU A 51 -0.59 12.92 -24.54
N GLN A 52 -1.73 13.12 -23.87
CA GLN A 52 -2.89 13.74 -24.51
C GLN A 52 -2.66 15.20 -24.91
N MET A 53 -1.92 15.98 -24.11
CA MET A 53 -1.53 17.35 -24.51
C MET A 53 -0.64 17.34 -25.75
N HIS A 54 0.31 16.40 -25.82
CA HIS A 54 1.19 16.25 -26.99
C HIS A 54 0.39 15.87 -28.24
N ASN A 55 -0.53 14.91 -28.13
CA ASN A 55 -1.37 14.46 -29.24
C ASN A 55 -2.32 15.57 -29.72
N ALA A 56 -2.92 16.34 -28.81
CA ALA A 56 -3.75 17.49 -29.16
C ALA A 56 -2.97 18.59 -29.90
N GLY A 57 -1.69 18.79 -29.56
CA GLY A 57 -0.80 19.73 -30.22
C GLY A 57 -0.49 19.38 -31.69
N GLN A 58 -0.71 18.13 -32.11
CA GLN A 58 -0.46 17.67 -33.49
C GLN A 58 -1.62 17.96 -34.46
N GLN A 59 -2.69 18.63 -34.02
CA GLN A 59 -3.91 18.88 -34.81
C GLN A 59 -4.48 17.62 -35.50
N PRO A 60 -4.79 16.55 -34.74
CA PRO A 60 -5.34 15.32 -35.29
C PRO A 60 -6.72 15.54 -35.93
N ASP A 61 -7.07 14.69 -36.91
CA ASP A 61 -8.39 14.69 -37.52
C ASP A 61 -9.46 14.08 -36.58
N LEU A 62 -10.74 14.33 -36.90
CA LEU A 62 -11.88 13.86 -36.10
C LEU A 62 -11.87 12.34 -35.82
N PRO A 63 -11.59 11.46 -36.81
CA PRO A 63 -11.46 10.03 -36.56
C PRO A 63 -10.33 9.70 -35.57
N SER A 64 -9.16 10.32 -35.71
CA SER A 64 -8.03 10.09 -34.79
C SER A 64 -8.35 10.55 -33.37
N LEU A 65 -9.06 11.67 -33.21
CA LEU A 65 -9.51 12.17 -31.90
C LEU A 65 -10.44 11.18 -31.19
N VAL A 66 -11.41 10.59 -31.91
CA VAL A 66 -12.34 9.61 -31.34
C VAL A 66 -11.58 8.34 -30.91
N GLN A 67 -10.63 7.90 -31.73
CA GLN A 67 -9.80 6.75 -31.40
C GLN A 67 -8.91 7.01 -30.18
N GLN A 68 -8.23 8.15 -30.12
CA GLN A 68 -7.40 8.56 -28.97
C GLN A 68 -8.21 8.68 -27.67
N GLN A 69 -9.45 9.19 -27.72
CA GLN A 69 -10.33 9.20 -26.55
C GLN A 69 -10.71 7.79 -26.09
N THR A 70 -10.99 6.89 -27.04
CA THR A 70 -11.35 5.50 -26.73
C THR A 70 -10.18 4.77 -26.07
N GLU A 71 -8.97 4.94 -26.61
CA GLU A 71 -7.75 4.36 -26.06
C GLU A 71 -7.43 4.92 -24.67
N LEU A 72 -7.58 6.23 -24.47
CA LEU A 72 -7.43 6.85 -23.15
C LEU A 72 -8.41 6.27 -22.14
N LEU A 73 -9.70 6.15 -22.49
CA LEU A 73 -10.72 5.61 -21.59
C LEU A 73 -10.42 4.16 -21.20
N GLN A 74 -9.95 3.36 -22.15
CA GLN A 74 -9.52 1.98 -21.88
C GLN A 74 -8.30 1.94 -20.96
N ALA A 75 -7.29 2.78 -21.21
CA ALA A 75 -6.09 2.87 -20.38
C ALA A 75 -6.41 3.29 -18.94
N VAL A 76 -7.21 4.35 -18.78
CA VAL A 76 -7.69 4.82 -17.46
C VAL A 76 -8.52 3.75 -16.76
N GLY A 77 -9.46 3.10 -17.47
CA GLY A 77 -10.30 2.06 -16.89
C GLY A 77 -9.52 0.83 -16.41
N ALA A 78 -8.59 0.35 -17.24
CA ALA A 78 -7.73 -0.77 -16.90
C ALA A 78 -6.83 -0.44 -15.69
N ARG A 79 -6.23 0.76 -15.68
CA ARG A 79 -5.41 1.22 -14.57
C ARG A 79 -6.22 1.34 -13.29
N TRP A 80 -7.37 2.00 -13.34
CA TRP A 80 -8.26 2.19 -12.19
C TRP A 80 -8.61 0.85 -11.54
N GLN A 81 -8.94 -0.16 -12.36
CA GLN A 81 -9.28 -1.48 -11.85
C GLN A 81 -8.07 -2.16 -11.17
N SER A 82 -6.87 -2.01 -11.74
CA SER A 82 -5.63 -2.47 -11.11
C SER A 82 -5.35 -1.76 -9.78
N ASP A 83 -5.43 -0.43 -9.76
CA ASP A 83 -5.21 0.37 -8.54
C ASP A 83 -6.17 -0.03 -7.43
N MET A 84 -7.45 -0.26 -7.77
CA MET A 84 -8.46 -0.71 -6.80
C MET A 84 -8.17 -2.11 -6.25
N GLN A 85 -7.67 -3.04 -7.08
CA GLN A 85 -7.27 -4.37 -6.63
C GLN A 85 -6.06 -4.30 -5.70
N GLN A 86 -5.04 -3.52 -6.04
CA GLN A 86 -3.85 -3.34 -5.21
C GLN A 86 -4.21 -2.70 -3.87
N PHE A 87 -5.05 -1.67 -3.88
CA PHE A 87 -5.57 -1.03 -2.68
C PHE A 87 -6.32 -2.02 -1.78
N SER A 88 -7.26 -2.78 -2.35
CA SER A 88 -8.04 -3.76 -1.60
C SER A 88 -7.14 -4.86 -1.02
N GLY A 89 -6.13 -5.30 -1.79
CA GLY A 89 -5.13 -6.27 -1.32
C GLY A 89 -4.35 -5.73 -0.12
N LEU A 90 -3.82 -4.51 -0.23
CA LEU A 90 -3.06 -3.86 0.84
C LEU A 90 -3.89 -3.65 2.11
N ALA A 91 -5.18 -3.29 1.96
CA ALA A 91 -6.09 -3.17 3.09
C ALA A 91 -6.32 -4.52 3.79
N GLN A 92 -6.55 -5.60 3.02
CA GLN A 92 -6.70 -6.95 3.56
C GLN A 92 -5.43 -7.44 4.24
N ASP A 93 -4.26 -7.25 3.62
CA ASP A 93 -2.96 -7.64 4.18
C ASP A 93 -2.68 -6.92 5.50
N THR A 94 -2.96 -5.61 5.54
CA THR A 94 -2.81 -4.81 6.77
C THR A 94 -3.74 -5.30 7.86
N GLN A 95 -5.01 -5.56 7.54
CA GLN A 95 -5.98 -6.10 8.48
C GLN A 95 -5.54 -7.47 9.03
N GLN A 96 -5.06 -8.37 8.16
CA GLN A 96 -4.59 -9.70 8.55
C GLN A 96 -3.33 -9.61 9.43
N ALA A 97 -2.37 -8.76 9.08
CA ALA A 97 -1.16 -8.56 9.87
C ALA A 97 -1.48 -8.02 11.28
N LEU A 98 -2.40 -7.06 11.38
CA LEU A 98 -2.86 -6.54 12.68
C LEU A 98 -3.61 -7.61 13.49
N GLN A 99 -4.44 -8.43 12.85
CA GLN A 99 -5.11 -9.55 13.54
C GLN A 99 -4.10 -10.58 14.04
N ALA A 100 -3.10 -10.94 13.23
CA ALA A 100 -2.05 -11.88 13.62
C ALA A 100 -1.31 -11.39 14.88
N LEU A 101 -0.94 -10.11 14.93
CA LEU A 101 -0.31 -9.50 16.11
C LEU A 101 -1.19 -9.60 17.37
N VAL A 102 -2.50 -9.41 17.22
CA VAL A 102 -3.45 -9.57 18.33
C VAL A 102 -3.56 -11.04 18.76
N PHE A 103 -3.57 -12.00 17.84
CA PHE A 103 -3.69 -13.43 18.15
C PHE A 103 -2.41 -14.08 18.69
N GLU A 104 -1.23 -13.62 18.26
CA GLU A 104 0.06 -14.11 18.72
C GLU A 104 0.43 -13.60 20.12
N HIS A 105 -0.03 -12.40 20.48
CA HIS A 105 0.27 -11.75 21.77
C HIS A 105 -0.93 -11.67 22.73
N SER A 106 -2.07 -12.30 22.42
CA SER A 106 -3.23 -12.34 23.32
C SER A 106 -2.93 -13.18 24.58
N PRO A 107 -3.12 -12.64 25.79
CA PRO A 107 -2.90 -13.36 27.05
C PRO A 107 -3.91 -14.50 27.32
N LEU A 108 -4.86 -14.74 26.40
CA LEU A 108 -5.89 -15.77 26.52
C LEU A 108 -5.48 -17.15 25.98
N LYS A 109 -4.23 -17.35 25.54
CA LYS A 109 -3.64 -18.69 25.43
C LYS A 109 -3.02 -19.07 26.78
N ARG A 110 -3.88 -19.46 27.72
CA ARG A 110 -3.56 -20.39 28.81
C ARG A 110 -4.44 -21.61 28.68
#